data_AF-K0B6C6-F1
#
_entry.id   AF-K0B6C6-F1
#
_cell.length_a   1.000
_cell.length_b   1.000
_cell.length_c   1.000
_cell.angle_alpha   90.00
_cell.angle_beta   90.00
_cell.angle_gamma   90.00
#
_symmetry.space_group_name_H-M   'P 1'
#
loop_
_entity.id
_entity.type
_entity.pdbx_description
1 polymer ?
#
loop_
_entity_poly.entity_id
_entity_poly.type
_entity_poly.pdbx_seq_one_letter_code
_entity_poly.pdbx_strand_id
1 'polypeptide(L)'
;MSNSKIQISVNAIKGKIAEEIAKQDYLRNGFEIQETGIGSDFIAVKKTNDTIYKEYVDVKSGNARLTKKQKETKNQLRKENICYSIYRVTNQHLEFQIQNNPQLQQLCQYLGFDISQYAGVFVIQDPTSCPNCGLGGEGLQEILSKFGLRNMGNGTVRVQSWCRNCRNYSRRGKK
;
A
#
# COMPACT_ATOMS: atom_id res chain seq x y z
N MET A 1 -16.27 17.62 0.76
CA MET A 1 -15.50 16.61 -0.01
C MET A 1 -15.97 15.23 0.44
N SER A 2 -16.40 14.39 -0.50
CA SER A 2 -17.24 13.21 -0.24
C SER A 2 -16.50 12.10 0.53
N ASN A 3 -17.15 11.59 1.57
CA ASN A 3 -16.75 10.47 2.41
C ASN A 3 -16.29 9.22 1.60
N SER A 4 -16.72 9.10 0.33
CA SER A 4 -16.40 7.97 -0.54
C SER A 4 -14.95 7.91 -1.05
N LYS A 5 -14.28 9.04 -1.32
CA LYS A 5 -12.88 9.02 -1.82
C LYS A 5 -11.89 8.57 -0.74
N ILE A 6 -12.13 8.99 0.49
CA ILE A 6 -11.38 8.55 1.67
C ILE A 6 -11.61 7.05 1.89
N GLN A 7 -12.87 6.60 1.84
CA GLN A 7 -13.20 5.19 1.98
C GLN A 7 -12.55 4.30 0.91
N ILE A 8 -12.48 4.76 -0.35
CA ILE A 8 -11.80 4.04 -1.44
C ILE A 8 -10.30 3.89 -1.14
N SER A 9 -9.66 4.97 -0.66
CA SER A 9 -8.23 4.97 -0.33
C SER A 9 -7.92 4.03 0.84
N VAL A 10 -8.75 4.06 1.89
CA VAL A 10 -8.66 3.13 3.03
C VAL A 10 -8.84 1.68 2.58
N ASN A 11 -9.80 1.40 1.70
CA ASN A 11 -10.02 0.06 1.18
C ASN A 11 -8.84 -0.44 0.33
N ALA A 12 -8.20 0.44 -0.43
CA ALA A 12 -7.00 0.11 -1.20
C ALA A 12 -5.82 -0.25 -0.27
N ILE A 13 -5.61 0.51 0.81
CA ILE A 13 -4.58 0.22 1.82
C ILE A 13 -4.86 -1.12 2.51
N LYS A 14 -6.11 -1.35 2.94
CA LYS A 14 -6.53 -2.64 3.53
C LYS A 14 -6.28 -3.81 2.57
N GLY A 15 -6.51 -3.61 1.27
CA GLY A 15 -6.21 -4.61 0.24
C GLY A 15 -4.73 -4.96 0.20
N LYS A 16 -3.86 -3.94 0.14
CA LYS A 16 -2.40 -4.14 0.10
C LYS A 16 -1.85 -4.83 1.36
N ILE A 17 -2.34 -4.44 2.55
CA ILE A 17 -1.92 -5.08 3.80
C ILE A 17 -2.37 -6.54 3.85
N ALA A 18 -3.60 -6.83 3.42
CA ALA A 18 -4.09 -8.20 3.36
C ALA A 18 -3.25 -9.05 2.39
N GLU A 19 -2.86 -8.49 1.25
CA GLU A 19 -1.98 -9.15 0.28
C GLU A 19 -0.60 -9.47 0.88
N GLU A 20 0.01 -8.52 1.60
CA GLU A 20 1.27 -8.73 2.31
C GLU A 20 1.16 -9.84 3.37
N ILE A 21 0.09 -9.83 4.18
CA ILE A 21 -0.17 -10.91 5.15
C ILE A 21 -0.25 -12.27 4.45
N ALA A 22 -1.02 -12.36 3.37
CA ALA A 22 -1.15 -13.59 2.61
C ALA A 22 0.22 -14.07 2.10
N LYS A 23 0.99 -13.18 1.45
CA LYS A 23 2.34 -13.50 0.94
C LYS A 23 3.25 -14.03 2.06
N GLN A 24 3.26 -13.39 3.23
CA GLN A 24 4.05 -13.84 4.39
C GLN A 24 3.64 -15.24 4.86
N ASP A 25 2.34 -15.54 4.90
CA ASP A 25 1.87 -16.86 5.30
C ASP A 25 2.27 -17.96 4.31
N TYR A 26 2.17 -17.70 3.00
CA TYR A 26 2.65 -18.64 1.98
C TYR A 26 4.17 -18.86 2.07
N LEU A 27 4.95 -17.78 2.21
CA LEU A 27 6.40 -17.84 2.37
C LEU A 27 6.79 -18.68 3.60
N ARG A 28 6.12 -18.47 4.75
CA ARG A 28 6.34 -19.27 5.98
C ARG A 28 6.03 -20.75 5.80
N ASN A 29 5.11 -21.08 4.89
CA ASN A 29 4.76 -22.46 4.55
C ASN A 29 5.62 -23.06 3.42
N GLY A 30 6.70 -22.37 3.03
CA GLY A 30 7.69 -22.86 2.07
C GLY A 30 7.27 -22.71 0.61
N PHE A 31 6.39 -21.76 0.30
CA PHE A 31 6.06 -21.40 -1.08
C PHE A 31 6.95 -20.25 -1.56
N GLU A 32 7.26 -20.25 -2.85
CA GLU A 32 7.76 -19.11 -3.61
C GLU A 32 6.57 -18.30 -4.14
N ILE A 33 6.70 -16.97 -4.19
CA ILE A 33 5.67 -16.06 -4.71
C ILE A 33 6.08 -15.52 -6.08
N GLN A 34 5.16 -15.54 -7.03
CA GLN A 34 5.29 -14.89 -8.34
C GLN A 34 4.20 -13.82 -8.50
N GLU A 35 4.60 -12.59 -8.73
CA GLU A 35 3.68 -11.47 -8.99
C GLU A 35 2.93 -11.70 -10.31
N THR A 36 1.63 -11.42 -10.32
CA THR A 36 0.82 -11.50 -11.54
C THR A 36 0.39 -10.11 -12.00
N GLY A 37 0.60 -9.80 -13.27
CA GLY A 37 0.12 -8.54 -13.85
C GLY A 37 -1.40 -8.53 -14.08
N ILE A 38 -2.05 -9.70 -14.22
CA ILE A 38 -3.47 -9.82 -14.59
C ILE A 38 -4.11 -11.09 -14.01
N GLY A 39 -5.27 -10.96 -13.35
CA GLY A 39 -6.26 -12.04 -13.13
C GLY A 39 -6.28 -12.66 -11.72
N SER A 40 -5.20 -12.54 -10.97
CA SER A 40 -5.05 -12.90 -9.56
C SER A 40 -4.18 -11.86 -8.85
N ASP A 41 -4.06 -11.93 -7.52
CA ASP A 41 -3.16 -11.06 -6.77
C ASP A 41 -1.71 -11.61 -6.82
N PHE A 42 -1.51 -12.93 -6.73
CA PHE A 42 -0.22 -13.59 -6.98
C PHE A 42 -0.38 -15.08 -7.31
N ILE A 43 0.72 -15.74 -7.69
CA ILE A 43 0.83 -17.19 -7.82
C ILE A 43 1.75 -17.71 -6.71
N ALA A 44 1.31 -18.74 -5.99
CA ALA A 44 2.14 -19.47 -5.03
C ALA A 44 2.65 -20.76 -5.68
N VAL A 45 3.96 -20.99 -5.57
CA VAL A 45 4.65 -22.16 -6.14
C VAL A 45 5.39 -22.90 -5.04
N LYS A 46 5.20 -24.21 -4.94
CA LYS A 46 5.98 -25.06 -4.03
C LYS A 46 6.59 -26.21 -4.80
N LYS A 47 7.92 -26.30 -4.76
CA LYS A 47 8.67 -27.38 -5.39
C LYS A 47 8.91 -28.47 -4.35
N THR A 48 8.38 -29.66 -4.62
CA THR A 48 8.75 -30.89 -3.94
C THR A 48 9.54 -31.76 -4.92
N ASN A 49 10.31 -32.72 -4.42
CA ASN A 49 11.37 -33.44 -5.17
C ASN A 49 11.00 -33.82 -6.62
N ASP A 50 9.76 -34.22 -6.89
CA ASP A 50 9.30 -34.62 -8.24
C ASP A 50 8.09 -33.84 -8.78
N THR A 51 7.59 -32.85 -8.03
CA THR A 51 6.34 -32.15 -8.39
C THR A 51 6.39 -30.66 -8.09
N ILE A 52 5.85 -29.88 -9.02
CA ILE A 52 5.65 -28.44 -8.86
C ILE A 52 4.18 -28.22 -8.56
N TYR A 53 3.88 -27.86 -7.31
CA TYR A 53 2.57 -27.34 -6.95
C TYR A 53 2.49 -25.86 -7.32
N LYS A 54 1.44 -25.48 -8.04
CA LYS A 54 1.18 -24.10 -8.46
C LYS A 54 -0.28 -23.76 -8.20
N GLU A 55 -0.52 -22.65 -7.54
CA GLU A 55 -1.88 -22.12 -7.37
C GLU A 55 -1.94 -20.61 -7.59
N TYR A 56 -3.06 -20.16 -8.14
CA TYR A 56 -3.40 -18.76 -8.32
C TYR A 56 -4.18 -18.28 -7.09
N VAL A 57 -3.77 -17.17 -6.49
CA VAL A 57 -4.34 -16.69 -5.23
C VAL A 57 -4.94 -15.30 -5.43
N ASP A 58 -6.21 -15.17 -5.08
CA ASP A 58 -6.86 -13.87 -4.88
C ASP A 58 -7.06 -13.61 -3.39
N VAL A 59 -6.61 -12.46 -2.93
CA VAL A 59 -6.68 -12.00 -1.55
C VAL A 59 -7.88 -11.08 -1.35
N LYS A 60 -8.62 -11.28 -0.27
CA LYS A 60 -9.77 -10.43 0.10
C LYS A 60 -9.73 -10.05 1.57
N SER A 61 -9.85 -8.74 1.83
CA SER A 61 -9.98 -8.21 3.19
C SER A 61 -11.46 -8.14 3.62
N GLY A 62 -11.72 -8.44 4.89
CA GLY A 62 -13.05 -8.36 5.50
C GLY A 62 -14.09 -9.18 4.75
N ASN A 63 -15.12 -8.51 4.23
CA ASN A 63 -16.21 -9.09 3.42
C ASN A 63 -16.10 -8.76 1.92
N ALA A 64 -14.95 -8.29 1.45
CA ALA A 64 -14.75 -7.94 0.04
C ALA A 64 -15.05 -9.14 -0.87
N ARG A 65 -15.79 -8.90 -1.96
CA ARG A 65 -16.15 -9.92 -2.96
C ARG A 65 -15.15 -9.91 -4.10
N LEU A 66 -15.06 -11.02 -4.83
CA LEU A 66 -14.33 -11.06 -6.10
C LEU A 66 -14.96 -10.08 -7.10
N THR A 67 -14.10 -9.37 -7.83
CA THR A 67 -14.51 -8.57 -8.99
C THR A 67 -15.02 -9.47 -10.12
N LYS A 68 -15.70 -8.89 -11.12
CA LYS A 68 -16.15 -9.63 -12.30
C LYS A 68 -14.98 -10.33 -13.01
N LYS A 69 -13.87 -9.63 -13.23
CA LYS A 69 -12.66 -10.15 -13.86
C LYS A 69 -12.06 -11.32 -13.07
N GLN A 70 -11.95 -11.21 -11.74
CA GLN A 70 -11.45 -12.32 -10.90
C GLN A 70 -12.36 -13.55 -10.97
N LYS A 71 -13.68 -13.37 -11.04
CA LYS A 71 -14.62 -14.49 -11.23
C LYS A 71 -14.43 -15.15 -12.60
N GLU A 72 -14.23 -14.36 -13.65
CA GLU A 72 -13.95 -14.86 -15.00
C GLU A 72 -12.63 -15.63 -15.03
N THR A 73 -11.56 -15.08 -14.45
CA THR A 73 -10.26 -15.75 -14.32
C THR A 73 -10.38 -17.06 -13.55
N LYS A 74 -11.04 -17.06 -12.39
CA LYS A 74 -11.31 -18.28 -11.62
C LYS A 74 -12.01 -19.34 -12.45
N ASN A 75 -13.04 -18.96 -13.21
CA ASN A 75 -13.78 -19.89 -14.05
C ASN A 75 -12.93 -20.45 -15.18
N GLN A 76 -12.04 -19.64 -15.76
CA GLN A 76 -11.12 -20.08 -16.80
C GLN A 76 -10.08 -21.08 -16.25
N LEU A 77 -9.42 -20.74 -15.14
CA LEU A 77 -8.44 -21.61 -14.48
C LEU A 77 -9.05 -22.95 -14.08
N ARG A 78 -10.31 -22.94 -13.62
CA ARG A 78 -11.04 -24.17 -13.30
C ARG A 78 -11.24 -25.07 -14.53
N LYS A 79 -11.51 -24.51 -15.72
CA LYS A 79 -11.65 -25.29 -16.96
C LYS A 79 -10.32 -25.92 -17.39
N GLU A 80 -9.22 -25.24 -17.10
CA GLU A 80 -7.86 -25.72 -17.38
C GLU A 80 -7.30 -26.64 -16.29
N ASN A 81 -8.11 -26.98 -15.28
CA ASN A 81 -7.72 -27.78 -14.11
C ASN A 81 -6.52 -27.19 -13.33
N ILE A 82 -6.41 -25.87 -13.30
CA ILE A 82 -5.40 -25.14 -12.55
C ILE A 82 -5.94 -24.77 -11.17
N CYS A 83 -5.14 -24.98 -10.12
CA CYS A 83 -5.52 -24.68 -8.74
C CYS A 83 -5.70 -23.16 -8.54
N TYR A 84 -6.79 -22.80 -7.86
CA TYR A 84 -7.13 -21.42 -7.54
C TYR A 84 -7.71 -21.32 -6.13
N SER A 85 -7.18 -20.39 -5.35
CA SER A 85 -7.50 -20.18 -3.94
C SER A 85 -7.94 -18.74 -3.69
N ILE A 86 -8.85 -18.56 -2.73
CA ILE A 86 -9.23 -17.22 -2.23
C ILE A 86 -8.72 -17.12 -0.80
N TYR A 87 -7.69 -16.30 -0.58
CA TYR A 87 -7.15 -16.04 0.76
C TYR A 87 -7.94 -14.91 1.41
N ARG A 88 -8.64 -15.18 2.51
CA ARG A 88 -9.48 -14.17 3.17
C ARG A 88 -8.87 -13.74 4.51
N VAL A 89 -8.50 -12.47 4.59
CA VAL A 89 -8.05 -11.82 5.82
C VAL A 89 -9.24 -11.15 6.48
N THR A 90 -9.66 -11.62 7.65
CA THR A 90 -10.76 -11.00 8.40
C THR A 90 -10.36 -9.62 8.92
N ASN A 91 -11.32 -8.75 9.21
CA ASN A 91 -11.01 -7.43 9.78
C ASN A 91 -10.29 -7.56 11.13
N GLN A 92 -10.73 -8.49 11.98
CA GLN A 92 -10.10 -8.76 13.27
C GLN A 92 -8.65 -9.24 13.11
N HIS A 93 -8.39 -10.14 12.15
CA HIS A 93 -7.03 -10.60 11.89
C HIS A 93 -6.14 -9.49 11.32
N LEU A 94 -6.69 -8.66 10.43
CA LEU A 94 -5.98 -7.51 9.87
C LEU A 94 -5.57 -6.53 10.98
N GLU A 95 -6.50 -6.17 11.86
CA GLU A 95 -6.25 -5.28 13.01
C GLU A 95 -5.22 -5.87 13.96
N PHE A 96 -5.34 -7.15 14.30
CA PHE A 96 -4.38 -7.86 15.14
C PHE A 96 -2.97 -7.84 14.54
N GLN A 97 -2.83 -8.16 13.25
CA GLN A 97 -1.53 -8.19 12.56
C GLN A 97 -0.91 -6.79 12.50
N ILE A 98 -1.69 -5.74 12.22
CA ILE A 98 -1.18 -4.36 12.20
C ILE A 98 -0.66 -3.94 13.57
N GLN A 99 -1.35 -4.33 14.65
CA GLN A 99 -0.96 -3.97 16.02
C GLN A 99 0.29 -4.72 16.50
N ASN A 100 0.50 -5.96 16.06
CA ASN A 100 1.51 -6.86 16.61
C ASN A 100 2.68 -7.15 15.65
N ASN A 101 2.66 -6.61 14.43
CA ASN A 101 3.73 -6.77 13.45
C ASN A 101 4.35 -5.40 13.11
N PRO A 102 5.55 -5.09 13.64
CA PRO A 102 6.23 -3.80 13.41
C PRO A 102 6.45 -3.48 11.94
N GLN A 103 6.68 -4.50 11.09
CA GLN A 103 6.85 -4.30 9.64
C GLN A 103 5.53 -3.88 8.98
N LEU A 104 4.41 -4.48 9.38
CA LEU A 104 3.09 -4.09 8.88
C LEU A 104 2.66 -2.73 9.42
N GLN A 105 3.05 -2.36 10.64
CA GLN A 105 2.81 -1.02 11.18
C GLN A 105 3.57 0.05 10.38
N GLN A 106 4.86 -0.20 10.10
CA GLN A 106 5.67 0.66 9.22
C GLN A 106 5.09 0.70 7.81
N LEU A 107 4.63 -0.44 7.29
CA LEU A 107 3.97 -0.51 5.99
C LEU A 107 2.65 0.26 5.98
N CYS A 108 1.85 0.24 7.05
CA CYS A 108 0.65 1.07 7.19
C CYS A 108 1.01 2.56 7.15
N GLN A 109 2.06 2.97 7.86
CA GLN A 109 2.55 4.35 7.85
C GLN A 109 3.16 4.74 6.50
N TYR A 110 3.74 3.80 5.76
CA TYR A 110 4.32 4.00 4.42
C TYR A 110 3.24 4.05 3.33
N LEU A 111 2.28 3.12 3.37
CA LEU A 111 1.14 3.03 2.45
C LEU A 111 0.05 4.07 2.77
N GLY A 112 0.10 4.66 3.97
CA GLY A 112 -0.75 5.75 4.42
C GLY A 112 0.00 6.64 5.40
N PHE A 113 0.89 7.51 4.87
CA PHE A 113 1.61 8.57 5.59
C PHE A 113 0.90 8.97 6.88
N ASP A 114 1.58 8.82 8.02
CA ASP A 114 0.97 9.17 9.30
C ASP A 114 0.68 10.68 9.35
N ILE A 115 -0.54 11.02 8.93
CA ILE A 115 -1.12 12.36 9.00
C ILE A 115 -1.89 12.58 10.30
N SER A 116 -1.96 11.58 11.20
CA SER A 116 -2.60 11.76 12.51
C SER A 116 -1.93 12.86 13.33
N GLN A 117 -0.66 13.18 13.03
CA GLN A 117 0.08 14.33 13.56
C GLN A 117 -0.31 15.70 12.97
N TYR A 118 -1.11 15.74 11.91
CA TYR A 118 -1.53 16.97 11.22
C TYR A 118 -3.04 17.18 11.40
N ALA A 119 -3.42 18.12 12.26
CA ALA A 119 -4.81 18.53 12.43
C ALA A 119 -5.10 19.75 11.53
N GLY A 120 -5.88 19.56 10.45
CA GLY A 120 -6.32 20.69 9.61
C GLY A 120 -6.72 20.35 8.17
N VAL A 121 -7.14 21.39 7.44
CA VAL A 121 -7.51 21.34 6.02
C VAL A 121 -6.24 21.32 5.15
N PHE A 122 -6.11 20.29 4.31
CA PHE A 122 -4.95 20.11 3.44
C PHE A 122 -5.05 20.98 2.18
N VAL A 123 -4.02 21.79 1.92
CA VAL A 123 -3.86 22.58 0.69
C VAL A 123 -2.55 22.16 0.04
N ILE A 124 -2.65 21.25 -0.93
CA ILE A 124 -1.51 20.66 -1.64
C ILE A 124 -1.34 21.36 -2.98
N GLN A 125 -0.16 21.95 -3.19
CA GLN A 125 0.23 22.56 -4.46
C GLN A 125 0.93 21.49 -5.32
N ASP A 126 0.35 21.17 -6.47
CA ASP A 126 0.84 20.18 -7.44
C ASP A 126 0.71 20.77 -8.85
N PRO A 127 1.81 20.86 -9.64
CA PRO A 127 3.18 20.46 -9.30
C PRO A 127 3.85 21.43 -8.31
N THR A 128 4.93 20.98 -7.68
CA THR A 128 5.74 21.82 -6.78
C THR A 128 7.22 21.73 -7.11
N SER A 129 7.96 22.81 -6.86
CA SER A 129 9.40 22.87 -7.10
C SER A 129 10.12 23.58 -5.95
N CYS A 130 11.31 23.09 -5.62
CA CYS A 130 12.12 23.67 -4.56
C CYS A 130 12.82 24.92 -5.07
N PRO A 131 12.64 26.10 -4.45
CA PRO A 131 13.24 27.34 -4.92
C PRO A 131 14.77 27.37 -4.77
N ASN A 132 15.34 26.51 -3.92
CA ASN A 132 16.78 26.48 -3.66
C ASN A 132 17.56 25.57 -4.63
N CYS A 133 16.96 24.47 -5.10
CA CYS A 133 17.68 23.47 -5.92
C CYS A 133 16.94 23.06 -7.20
N GLY A 134 15.77 23.63 -7.48
CA GLY A 134 14.98 23.32 -8.66
C GLY A 134 14.31 21.92 -8.64
N LEU A 135 14.55 21.09 -7.62
CA LEU A 135 13.95 19.75 -7.54
C LEU A 135 12.43 19.85 -7.63
N GLY A 136 11.84 19.21 -8.63
CA GLY A 136 10.39 19.10 -8.83
C GLY A 136 9.79 17.87 -8.15
N GLY A 137 8.52 17.99 -7.79
CA GLY A 137 7.67 16.87 -7.39
C GLY A 137 6.30 17.01 -8.04
N GLU A 138 5.90 15.97 -8.75
CA GLU A 138 4.58 15.87 -9.40
C GLU A 138 3.81 14.70 -8.80
N GLY A 139 2.55 14.93 -8.46
CA GLY A 139 1.74 13.95 -7.76
C GLY A 139 2.07 13.84 -6.27
N LEU A 140 1.06 13.46 -5.49
CA LEU A 140 1.12 13.42 -4.03
C LEU A 140 2.29 12.57 -3.48
N GLN A 141 2.65 11.47 -4.16
CA GLN A 141 3.75 10.57 -3.75
C GLN A 141 5.11 11.28 -3.79
N GLU A 142 5.44 11.94 -4.90
CA GLU A 142 6.70 12.65 -5.03
C GLU A 142 6.75 13.89 -4.15
N ILE A 143 5.63 14.60 -4.03
CA ILE A 143 5.53 15.79 -3.17
C ILE A 143 5.75 15.42 -1.70
N LEU A 144 5.11 14.36 -1.20
CA LEU A 144 5.28 13.96 0.20
C LEU A 144 6.68 13.40 0.49
N SER A 145 7.24 12.62 -0.42
CA SER A 145 8.59 12.05 -0.27
C SER A 145 9.70 13.11 -0.38
N LYS A 146 9.64 13.99 -1.38
CA LYS A 146 10.67 15.02 -1.64
C LYS A 146 10.50 16.26 -0.76
N PHE A 147 9.27 16.66 -0.40
CA PHE A 147 8.98 17.88 0.36
C PHE A 147 8.31 17.61 1.71
N GLY A 148 7.27 16.78 1.77
CA GLY A 148 6.49 16.57 2.99
C GLY A 148 5.61 17.78 3.36
N LEU A 149 4.94 17.71 4.52
CA LEU A 149 3.91 18.67 4.94
C LEU A 149 4.32 19.52 6.15
N ARG A 150 3.56 20.58 6.41
CA ARG A 150 3.61 21.38 7.65
C ARG A 150 2.22 21.82 8.10
N ASN A 151 2.02 21.85 9.41
CA ASN A 151 0.93 22.57 10.05
C ASN A 151 1.20 24.09 9.99
N MET A 152 0.20 24.86 9.60
CA MET A 152 0.29 26.34 9.55
C MET A 152 -0.23 27.02 10.82
N GLY A 153 -0.80 26.28 11.77
CA GLY A 153 -1.38 26.81 13.01
C GLY A 153 -2.77 27.45 12.86
N ASN A 154 -3.17 27.82 11.64
CA ASN A 154 -4.50 28.35 11.31
C ASN A 154 -5.51 27.27 10.89
N GLY A 155 -5.27 26.02 11.31
CA GLY A 155 -6.08 24.87 10.90
C GLY A 155 -5.86 24.42 9.45
N THR A 156 -4.80 24.88 8.78
CA THR A 156 -4.41 24.37 7.44
C THR A 156 -3.07 23.63 7.45
N VAL A 157 -2.96 22.64 6.57
CA VAL A 157 -1.77 21.82 6.36
C VAL A 157 -1.31 22.01 4.92
N ARG A 158 -0.05 22.36 4.69
CA ARG A 158 0.47 22.67 3.35
C ARG A 158 1.74 21.90 3.02
N VAL A 159 2.02 21.78 1.73
CA VAL A 159 3.32 21.33 1.21
C VAL A 159 4.42 22.28 1.68
N GLN A 160 5.55 21.71 2.07
CA GLN A 160 6.74 22.48 2.41
C GLN A 160 7.32 23.12 1.16
N SER A 161 7.65 24.41 1.19
CA SER A 161 8.23 25.11 0.04
C SER A 161 9.61 24.60 -0.34
N TRP A 162 10.39 24.08 0.62
CA TRP A 162 11.73 23.55 0.39
C TRP A 162 11.74 22.04 0.48
N CYS A 163 12.47 21.37 -0.43
CA CYS A 163 12.66 19.93 -0.35
C CYS A 163 13.37 19.54 0.96
N ARG A 164 13.20 18.29 1.38
CA ARG A 164 13.75 17.77 2.64
C ARG A 164 15.26 17.98 2.72
N ASN A 165 15.98 17.78 1.62
CA ASN A 165 17.43 17.93 1.56
C ASN A 165 17.87 19.38 1.85
N CYS A 166 17.29 20.35 1.15
CA CYS A 166 17.62 21.77 1.34
C CYS A 166 17.24 22.27 2.74
N ARG A 167 16.13 21.77 3.30
CA ARG A 167 15.71 22.11 4.67
C ARG A 167 16.63 21.55 5.74
N ASN A 168 17.17 20.35 5.53
CA ASN A 168 18.13 19.75 6.45
C ASN A 168 19.48 20.45 6.37
N TYR A 169 19.90 20.84 5.16
CA TYR A 169 21.12 21.61 4.95
C TYR A 169 21.05 22.99 5.62
N SER A 170 19.96 23.75 5.42
CA SER A 170 19.80 25.07 6.05
C SER A 170 19.76 25.02 7.58
N ARG A 171 19.30 23.92 8.17
CA ARG A 171 19.31 23.68 9.62
C ARG A 171 20.68 23.33 10.19
N ARG A 172 21.60 22.80 9.37
CA ARG A 172 22.97 22.45 9.78
C ARG A 172 23.95 23.62 9.62
N GLY A 173 23.61 24.63 8.81
CA GLY A 173 24.44 25.80 8.52
C GLY A 173 24.46 26.92 9.57
N LYS A 174 23.96 26.68 10.79
CA LYS A 174 24.20 27.55 11.95
C LYS A 174 24.54 26.67 13.17
N LYS A 175 25.79 26.26 13.24
CA LYS A 175 26.52 26.08 14.49
C LYS A 175 27.73 26.99 14.45
#